data_AF-A0A8H7H8N6-F1
#
_entry.id   AF-A0A8H7H8N6-F1
#
_cell.length_a   1.000
_cell.length_b   1.000
_cell.length_c   1.000
_cell.angle_alpha   90.00
_cell.angle_beta   90.00
_cell.angle_gamma   90.00
#
_symmetry.space_group_name_H-M   'P 1'
#
loop_
_entity.id
_entity.type
_entity.pdbx_description
1 polymer ?
#
loop_
_entity_poly.entity_id
_entity_poly.type
_entity_poly.pdbx_seq_one_letter_code
_entity_poly.pdbx_strand_id
1 'polypeptide(L)'
;MHTAPVTSGNESQLCERDALIPRRDDGENKAPTPLPKQIYVIMFICLAEPIAATVIYPFIIDLVNSLGVTGGDDSKVGYYAGMIESIFFLTETCLIFHYGRLSDRVGRRPVVLLGLFGLAFSIVSFGLSRTFIGLVISRALSGALNGNAGVIKSIVAELTDSTNQAQGFALLSVTWYLGSTLGPLIGGSLSKPAERFPGVFGSRNHVWTKLGIKGFWSDYPYFLPCFVAAGVAACAWCVALLFLRETLPAKRIHLVRKATSEYGTITWDTERAPPEDPCPVDGLKAVMTPRVAWAISNFMLLALADVAWVVLQPLVFATHRSNGGLSLSPPTIGLILAAQGLIGGTLQASMFQKIYARFGAINVYRAALASYAFMFISFTWMVRLGLDESSMGWLVLGAHVAVSCVASLGYGCTYILITAASPSRALLGTTNGLAQTSCSLIRALGPAGAASLFAYSSGEGGTLVYWVCVGVVGLAGLTSLGLTE
;
A
#
# COMPACT_ATOMS: atom_id res chain seq x y z
N MET A 1 44.27 17.95 45.58
CA MET A 1 43.63 17.18 44.50
C MET A 1 42.43 17.97 44.02
N HIS A 2 42.51 18.49 42.80
CA HIS A 2 41.53 19.40 42.20
C HIS A 2 40.22 18.68 41.90
N THR A 3 39.11 19.19 42.46
CA THR A 3 37.76 18.95 41.97
C THR A 3 37.46 20.00 40.89
N ALA A 4 37.37 19.56 39.64
CA ALA A 4 36.90 20.41 38.54
C ALA A 4 35.36 20.46 38.53
N PRO A 5 34.74 21.63 38.27
CA PRO A 5 33.30 21.76 38.20
C PRO A 5 32.76 21.24 36.86
N VAL A 6 31.64 20.51 36.92
CA VAL A 6 30.85 20.15 35.74
C VAL A 6 30.26 21.45 35.17
N THR A 7 30.77 21.89 34.03
CA THR A 7 30.23 23.03 33.28
C THR A 7 28.84 22.67 32.75
N SER A 8 27.83 23.44 33.16
CA SER A 8 26.49 23.45 32.59
C SER A 8 26.55 23.92 31.13
N GLY A 9 26.64 22.96 30.20
CA GLY A 9 26.51 23.17 28.78
C GLY A 9 25.05 22.98 28.33
N ASN A 10 24.43 24.07 27.86
CA ASN A 10 23.20 24.15 27.05
C ASN A 10 22.37 22.86 26.86
N GLU A 11 21.30 22.73 27.63
CA GLU A 11 20.21 21.74 27.44
C GLU A 11 19.32 22.02 26.19
N SER A 12 19.78 22.86 25.25
CA SER A 12 19.02 23.25 24.05
C SER A 12 19.58 22.69 22.73
N GLN A 13 20.38 21.62 22.77
CA GLN A 13 20.92 20.94 21.58
C GLN A 13 20.76 19.41 21.63
N LEU A 14 19.58 18.91 22.02
CA LEU A 14 19.20 17.51 21.75
C LEU A 14 18.85 17.34 20.27
N CYS A 15 19.93 17.24 19.49
CA CYS A 15 20.16 16.56 18.22
C CYS A 15 19.03 16.55 17.16
N GLU A 16 19.05 17.56 16.29
CA GLU A 16 18.36 17.57 15.00
C GLU A 16 19.09 16.71 13.93
N ARG A 17 20.10 15.90 14.30
CA ARG A 17 21.09 15.35 13.36
C ARG A 17 21.28 13.84 13.29
N ASP A 18 20.80 13.05 14.24
CA ASP A 18 21.01 11.59 14.15
C ASP A 18 19.79 10.92 13.50
N ALA A 19 20.02 10.27 12.35
CA ALA A 19 19.02 9.41 11.74
C ALA A 19 18.69 8.26 12.70
N LEU A 20 17.42 7.82 12.73
CA LEU A 20 17.01 6.65 13.53
C LEU A 20 17.76 5.37 13.17
N ILE A 21 18.39 5.36 11.99
CA ILE A 21 19.27 4.31 11.49
C ILE A 21 20.70 4.89 11.48
N PRO A 22 21.68 4.25 12.15
CA PRO A 22 23.07 4.69 12.09
C PRO A 22 23.57 4.73 10.65
N ARG A 23 24.43 5.71 10.34
CA ARG A 23 25.22 5.68 9.09
C ARG A 23 25.97 4.36 9.00
N ARG A 24 26.11 3.86 7.77
CA ARG A 24 26.83 2.61 7.44
C ARG A 24 28.36 2.71 7.65
N ASP A 25 28.83 3.51 8.60
CA ASP A 25 30.24 3.86 8.81
C ASP A 25 30.85 3.40 10.15
N ASP A 26 30.15 2.58 10.94
CA ASP A 26 30.80 1.85 12.04
C ASP A 26 31.07 0.41 11.58
N GLY A 27 32.35 0.07 11.41
CA GLY A 27 32.88 -1.21 10.91
C GLY A 27 32.55 -2.46 11.75
N GLU A 28 31.47 -2.47 12.52
CA GLU A 28 30.92 -3.69 13.10
C GLU A 28 29.99 -4.37 12.08
N ASN A 29 30.52 -5.41 11.45
CA ASN A 29 29.76 -6.34 10.63
C ASN A 29 28.80 -7.13 11.55
N LYS A 30 27.69 -6.50 11.99
CA LYS A 30 26.68 -7.13 12.85
C LYS A 30 26.11 -8.33 12.11
N ALA A 31 26.20 -9.51 12.73
CA ALA A 31 25.64 -10.73 12.18
C ALA A 31 24.14 -10.53 11.87
N PRO A 32 23.64 -11.01 10.71
CA PRO A 32 22.25 -10.83 10.34
C PRO A 32 21.32 -11.42 11.42
N THR A 33 20.46 -10.58 12.01
CA THR A 33 19.47 -11.07 12.97
C THR A 33 18.28 -11.68 12.22
N PRO A 34 17.73 -12.82 12.67
CA PRO A 34 16.54 -13.38 12.05
C PRO A 34 15.33 -12.49 12.33
N LEU A 35 14.35 -12.51 11.41
CA LEU A 35 13.12 -11.76 11.59
C LEU A 35 12.34 -12.23 12.83
N PRO A 36 11.81 -11.31 13.66
CA PRO A 36 10.98 -11.67 14.80
C PRO A 36 9.73 -12.44 14.38
N LYS A 37 9.33 -13.45 15.15
CA LYS A 37 8.14 -14.27 14.87
C LYS A 37 6.85 -13.44 14.73
N GLN A 38 6.76 -12.29 15.39
CA GLN A 38 5.62 -11.38 15.30
C GLN A 38 5.44 -10.78 13.90
N ILE A 39 6.47 -10.76 13.05
CA ILE A 39 6.34 -10.24 11.68
C ILE A 39 5.39 -11.10 10.84
N TYR A 40 5.38 -12.43 11.03
CA TYR A 40 4.48 -13.32 10.30
C TYR A 40 3.01 -13.08 10.66
N VAL A 41 2.74 -12.75 11.92
CA VAL A 41 1.40 -12.33 12.39
C VAL A 41 0.98 -11.05 11.68
N ILE A 42 1.90 -10.09 11.55
CA ILE A 42 1.65 -8.83 10.84
C ILE A 42 1.41 -9.08 9.36
N MET A 43 2.18 -9.94 8.70
CA MET A 43 1.97 -10.24 7.28
C MET A 43 0.59 -10.86 7.02
N PHE A 44 0.12 -11.74 7.91
CA PHE A 44 -1.26 -12.25 7.80
C PHE A 44 -2.30 -11.14 7.99
N ILE A 45 -2.10 -10.25 8.96
CA ILE A 45 -2.97 -9.08 9.18
C ILE A 45 -2.99 -8.16 7.96
N CYS A 46 -1.83 -7.89 7.38
CA CYS A 46 -1.64 -7.03 6.21
C CYS A 46 -2.31 -7.59 4.96
N LEU A 47 -2.59 -8.89 4.90
CA LEU A 47 -3.20 -9.53 3.74
C LEU A 47 -4.69 -9.16 3.58
N ALA A 48 -5.38 -8.86 4.69
CA ALA A 48 -6.81 -8.55 4.67
C ALA A 48 -7.14 -7.28 3.88
N GLU A 49 -6.33 -6.23 4.03
CA GLU A 49 -6.53 -4.92 3.40
C GLU A 49 -6.51 -4.98 1.85
N PRO A 50 -5.44 -5.45 1.19
CA PRO A 50 -5.39 -5.52 -0.27
C PRO A 50 -6.46 -6.45 -0.86
N ILE A 51 -6.81 -7.56 -0.18
CA ILE A 51 -7.92 -8.42 -0.62
C ILE A 51 -9.24 -7.64 -0.59
N ALA A 52 -9.55 -6.98 0.52
CA ALA A 52 -10.78 -6.23 0.68
C ALA A 52 -10.88 -5.03 -0.29
N ALA A 53 -9.75 -4.36 -0.56
CA ALA A 53 -9.70 -3.25 -1.50
C ALA A 53 -9.93 -3.68 -2.96
N THR A 54 -9.38 -4.84 -3.37
CA THR A 54 -9.34 -5.26 -4.78
C THR A 54 -10.43 -6.26 -5.18
N VAL A 55 -11.14 -6.88 -4.21
CA VAL A 55 -12.20 -7.87 -4.50
C VAL A 55 -13.33 -7.34 -5.37
N ILE A 56 -13.54 -6.03 -5.40
CA ILE A 56 -14.63 -5.38 -6.13
C ILE A 56 -14.37 -5.21 -7.62
N TYR A 57 -13.10 -5.12 -8.03
CA TYR A 57 -12.74 -4.73 -9.39
C TYR A 57 -13.37 -5.61 -10.48
N PRO A 58 -13.48 -6.95 -10.33
CA PRO A 58 -14.08 -7.79 -11.36
C PRO A 58 -15.57 -7.56 -11.59
N PHE A 59 -16.30 -6.96 -10.64
CA PHE A 59 -17.76 -6.89 -10.70
C PHE A 59 -18.33 -5.48 -10.48
N ILE A 60 -17.51 -4.48 -10.16
CA ILE A 60 -17.98 -3.13 -9.85
C ILE A 60 -18.75 -2.49 -11.02
N ILE A 61 -18.27 -2.69 -12.25
CA ILE A 61 -18.91 -2.18 -13.47
C ILE A 61 -20.30 -2.81 -13.64
N ASP A 62 -20.39 -4.14 -13.60
CA ASP A 62 -21.66 -4.87 -13.67
C ASP A 62 -22.62 -4.47 -12.54
N LEU A 63 -22.11 -4.30 -11.32
CA LEU A 63 -22.91 -3.89 -10.17
C LEU A 63 -23.50 -2.49 -10.39
N VAL A 64 -22.69 -1.51 -10.78
CA VAL A 64 -23.16 -0.15 -11.07
C VAL A 64 -24.19 -0.14 -12.20
N ASN A 65 -23.96 -0.94 -13.25
CA ASN A 65 -24.91 -1.06 -14.35
C ASN A 65 -26.25 -1.66 -13.89
N SER A 66 -26.21 -2.72 -13.07
CA SER A 66 -27.43 -3.37 -12.53
C SER A 66 -28.29 -2.47 -11.65
N LEU A 67 -27.72 -1.41 -11.07
CA LEU A 67 -28.44 -0.42 -10.27
C LEU A 67 -29.19 0.62 -11.11
N GLY A 68 -28.97 0.66 -12.44
CA GLY A 68 -29.70 1.55 -13.36
C GLY A 68 -29.44 3.05 -13.15
N VAL A 69 -28.37 3.42 -12.44
CA VAL A 69 -28.05 4.82 -12.06
C VAL A 69 -27.76 5.70 -13.28
N THR A 70 -27.26 5.10 -14.36
CA THR A 70 -26.90 5.79 -15.60
C THR A 70 -28.08 6.01 -16.54
N GLY A 71 -29.28 5.50 -16.21
CA GLY A 71 -30.44 5.59 -17.09
C GLY A 71 -30.27 4.85 -18.42
N GLY A 72 -29.38 3.84 -18.48
CA GLY A 72 -29.07 3.07 -19.70
C GLY A 72 -27.89 3.58 -20.52
N ASP A 73 -27.16 4.58 -20.02
CA ASP A 73 -25.95 5.09 -20.68
C ASP A 73 -24.68 4.35 -20.20
N ASP A 74 -24.26 3.36 -20.98
CA ASP A 74 -23.08 2.53 -20.68
C ASP A 74 -21.78 3.33 -20.61
N SER A 75 -21.70 4.50 -21.27
CA SER A 75 -20.51 5.34 -21.24
C SER A 75 -20.24 5.95 -19.86
N LYS A 76 -21.27 6.10 -19.03
CA LYS A 76 -21.19 6.69 -17.68
C LYS A 76 -20.90 5.66 -16.59
N VAL A 77 -21.06 4.37 -16.85
CA VAL A 77 -20.89 3.31 -15.82
C VAL A 77 -19.48 3.34 -15.24
N GLY A 78 -18.45 3.52 -16.10
CA GLY A 78 -17.06 3.65 -15.67
C GLY A 78 -16.81 4.86 -14.77
N TYR A 79 -17.50 5.98 -14.99
CA TYR A 79 -17.38 7.18 -14.15
C TYR A 79 -17.90 6.92 -12.73
N TYR A 80 -19.07 6.29 -12.61
CA TYR A 80 -19.64 5.94 -11.30
C TYR A 80 -18.84 4.87 -10.56
N ALA A 81 -18.28 3.89 -11.28
CA ALA A 81 -17.35 2.92 -10.69
C ALA A 81 -16.06 3.59 -10.18
N GLY A 82 -15.48 4.49 -10.97
CA GLY A 82 -14.32 5.29 -10.56
C GLY A 82 -14.61 6.17 -9.34
N MET A 83 -15.81 6.74 -9.23
CA MET A 83 -16.24 7.52 -8.06
C MET A 83 -16.23 6.68 -6.77
N ILE A 84 -16.69 5.43 -6.85
CA ILE A 84 -16.71 4.47 -5.72
C ILE A 84 -15.27 4.14 -5.26
N GLU A 85 -14.30 4.10 -6.18
CA GLU A 85 -12.88 3.90 -5.85
C GLU A 85 -12.23 5.17 -5.30
N SER A 86 -12.48 6.33 -5.91
CA SER A 86 -11.93 7.61 -5.47
C SER A 86 -12.40 7.99 -4.06
N ILE A 87 -13.66 7.71 -3.69
CA ILE A 87 -14.18 8.05 -2.35
C ILE A 87 -13.47 7.24 -1.24
N PHE A 88 -13.04 6.02 -1.53
CA PHE A 88 -12.23 5.22 -0.59
C PHE A 88 -10.91 5.93 -0.29
N PHE A 89 -10.14 6.30 -1.32
CA PHE A 89 -8.86 6.98 -1.12
C PHE A 89 -9.01 8.41 -0.58
N LEU A 90 -10.09 9.11 -0.94
CA LEU A 90 -10.38 10.45 -0.42
C LEU A 90 -10.64 10.42 1.09
N THR A 91 -11.47 9.47 1.55
CA THR A 91 -11.74 9.31 2.99
C THR A 91 -10.53 8.80 3.76
N GLU A 92 -9.73 7.90 3.17
CA GLU A 92 -8.43 7.49 3.72
C GLU A 92 -7.50 8.70 3.89
N THR A 93 -7.38 9.55 2.86
CA THR A 93 -6.58 10.78 2.89
C THR A 93 -6.97 11.67 4.07
N CYS A 94 -8.25 11.86 4.32
CA CYS A 94 -8.72 12.70 5.42
C CYS A 94 -8.39 12.14 6.81
N LEU A 95 -8.38 10.80 6.98
CA LEU A 95 -8.37 10.18 8.31
C LEU A 95 -7.08 9.43 8.67
N ILE A 96 -6.29 8.97 7.70
CA ILE A 96 -5.10 8.16 7.94
C ILE A 96 -4.04 8.89 8.77
N PHE A 97 -3.87 10.19 8.57
CA PHE A 97 -3.00 11.02 9.41
C PHE A 97 -3.43 10.99 10.89
N HIS A 98 -4.74 11.07 11.14
CA HIS A 98 -5.28 11.04 12.50
C HIS A 98 -5.06 9.67 13.15
N TYR A 99 -5.20 8.56 12.42
CA TYR A 99 -4.86 7.23 12.94
C TYR A 99 -3.36 7.08 13.22
N GLY A 100 -2.50 7.65 12.38
CA GLY A 100 -1.06 7.72 12.64
C GLY A 100 -0.76 8.35 14.00
N ARG A 101 -1.28 9.56 14.24
CA ARG A 101 -1.15 10.27 15.53
C ARG A 101 -1.81 9.53 16.70
N LEU A 102 -2.98 8.93 16.47
CA LEU A 102 -3.69 8.16 17.48
C LEU A 102 -2.86 6.96 17.91
N SER A 103 -2.19 6.28 16.97
CA SER A 103 -1.36 5.12 17.26
C SER A 103 -0.10 5.47 18.07
N ASP A 104 0.46 6.68 17.89
CA ASP A 104 1.59 7.16 18.70
C ASP A 104 1.18 7.39 20.17
N ARG A 105 -0.09 7.74 20.43
CA ARG A 105 -0.60 8.03 21.78
C ARG A 105 -1.23 6.82 22.47
N VAL A 106 -2.09 6.10 21.75
CA VAL A 106 -2.89 5.01 22.30
C VAL A 106 -2.17 3.66 22.19
N GLY A 107 -1.21 3.53 21.28
CA GLY A 107 -0.53 2.28 20.94
C GLY A 107 -0.93 1.75 19.56
N ARG A 108 -0.12 0.83 19.03
CA ARG A 108 -0.29 0.28 17.68
C ARG A 108 -1.41 -0.74 17.62
N ARG A 109 -1.48 -1.63 18.62
CA ARG A 109 -2.43 -2.75 18.66
C ARG A 109 -3.91 -2.30 18.62
N PRO A 110 -4.37 -1.32 19.44
CA PRO A 110 -5.77 -0.91 19.44
C PRO A 110 -6.22 -0.29 18.11
N VAL A 111 -5.33 0.47 17.47
CA VAL A 111 -5.62 1.12 16.18
C VAL A 111 -5.74 0.09 15.06
N VAL A 112 -4.85 -0.91 15.02
CA VAL A 112 -4.94 -2.00 14.03
C VAL A 112 -6.23 -2.81 14.20
N LEU A 113 -6.62 -3.10 15.44
CA LEU A 113 -7.87 -3.81 15.73
C LEU A 113 -9.11 -3.03 15.28
N LEU A 114 -9.15 -1.73 15.54
CA LEU A 114 -10.23 -0.87 15.09
C LEU A 114 -10.32 -0.85 13.56
N GLY A 115 -9.18 -0.75 12.87
CA GLY A 115 -9.15 -0.71 11.42
C GLY A 115 -9.57 -2.02 10.77
N LEU A 116 -9.12 -3.16 11.28
CA LEU A 116 -9.53 -4.49 10.79
C LEU A 116 -11.03 -4.76 11.01
N PHE A 117 -11.56 -4.37 12.17
CA PHE A 117 -13.00 -4.48 12.43
C PHE A 117 -13.80 -3.61 11.45
N GLY A 118 -13.37 -2.36 11.26
CA GLY A 118 -13.98 -1.44 10.32
C GLY A 118 -13.96 -1.94 8.88
N LEU A 119 -12.85 -2.55 8.46
CA LEU A 119 -12.69 -3.16 7.14
C LEU A 119 -13.65 -4.34 6.93
N ALA A 120 -13.77 -5.24 7.91
CA ALA A 120 -14.70 -6.36 7.84
C ALA A 120 -16.17 -5.87 7.80
N PHE A 121 -16.50 -4.86 8.60
CA PHE A 121 -17.84 -4.28 8.64
C PHE A 121 -18.20 -3.56 7.34
N SER A 122 -17.29 -2.72 6.81
CA SER A 122 -17.51 -1.94 5.59
C SER A 122 -17.75 -2.84 4.38
N ILE A 123 -17.00 -3.93 4.26
CA ILE A 123 -17.10 -4.81 3.09
C ILE A 123 -18.35 -5.69 3.11
N VAL A 124 -18.82 -6.10 4.29
CA VAL A 124 -20.13 -6.74 4.45
C VAL A 124 -21.24 -5.76 4.07
N SER A 125 -21.15 -4.52 4.56
CA SER A 125 -22.10 -3.46 4.22
C SER A 125 -22.15 -3.19 2.70
N PHE A 126 -21.00 -3.21 2.03
CA PHE A 126 -20.94 -3.07 0.57
C PHE A 126 -21.65 -4.22 -0.15
N GLY A 127 -21.39 -5.47 0.25
CA GLY A 127 -22.03 -6.65 -0.35
C GLY A 127 -23.55 -6.70 -0.15
N LEU A 128 -24.07 -6.05 0.89
CA LEU A 128 -25.49 -5.93 1.20
C LEU A 128 -26.16 -4.66 0.60
N SER A 129 -25.42 -3.83 -0.13
CA SER A 129 -25.94 -2.57 -0.65
C SER A 129 -26.70 -2.79 -1.97
N ARG A 130 -27.94 -2.29 -2.05
CA ARG A 130 -28.80 -2.30 -3.26
C ARG A 130 -28.99 -0.92 -3.90
N THR A 131 -28.29 0.08 -3.40
CA THR A 131 -28.39 1.46 -3.90
C THR A 131 -26.99 2.00 -4.11
N PHE A 132 -26.84 2.91 -5.08
CA PHE A 132 -25.55 3.54 -5.35
C PHE A 132 -25.01 4.29 -4.13
N ILE A 133 -25.87 5.02 -3.42
CA ILE A 133 -25.49 5.72 -2.19
C ILE A 133 -25.04 4.74 -1.10
N GLY A 134 -25.65 3.56 -0.98
CA GLY A 134 -25.17 2.51 -0.07
C GLY A 134 -23.76 2.04 -0.39
N LEU A 135 -23.44 1.86 -1.68
CA LEU A 135 -22.09 1.51 -2.14
C LEU A 135 -21.07 2.63 -1.84
N VAL A 136 -21.45 3.89 -2.07
CA VAL A 136 -20.61 5.06 -1.77
C VAL A 136 -20.34 5.16 -0.27
N ILE A 137 -21.37 5.05 0.57
CA ILE A 137 -21.23 5.13 2.04
C ILE A 137 -20.38 3.99 2.57
N SER A 138 -20.61 2.75 2.13
CA SER A 138 -19.82 1.60 2.57
C SER A 138 -18.36 1.70 2.13
N ARG A 139 -18.06 2.26 0.95
CA ARG A 139 -16.67 2.55 0.55
C ARG A 139 -16.02 3.70 1.29
N ALA A 140 -16.76 4.78 1.52
CA ALA A 140 -16.33 5.89 2.36
C ALA A 140 -15.99 5.39 3.78
N LEU A 141 -16.81 4.50 4.34
CA LEU A 141 -16.55 3.88 5.63
C LEU A 141 -15.29 3.00 5.59
N SER A 142 -15.09 2.26 4.51
CA SER A 142 -13.91 1.43 4.33
C SER A 142 -12.62 2.26 4.32
N GLY A 143 -12.59 3.41 3.64
CA GLY A 143 -11.44 4.31 3.66
C GLY A 143 -11.28 5.02 5.01
N ALA A 144 -12.41 5.46 5.60
CA ALA A 144 -12.43 6.15 6.89
C ALA A 144 -11.99 5.27 8.07
N LEU A 145 -12.16 3.96 7.98
CA LEU A 145 -11.70 3.01 8.99
C LEU A 145 -10.37 2.34 8.59
N ASN A 146 -9.76 2.68 7.45
CA ASN A 146 -8.50 2.10 7.02
C ASN A 146 -7.28 2.78 7.67
N GLY A 147 -7.18 2.75 9.01
CA GLY A 147 -6.02 3.28 9.74
C GLY A 147 -4.73 2.46 9.58
N ASN A 148 -4.84 1.27 8.99
CA ASN A 148 -3.83 0.22 9.09
C ASN A 148 -2.57 0.51 8.24
N ALA A 149 -2.74 1.07 7.04
CA ALA A 149 -1.68 1.28 6.06
C ALA A 149 -0.47 2.08 6.60
N GLY A 150 -0.71 3.07 7.47
CA GLY A 150 0.36 3.86 8.10
C GLY A 150 0.90 3.23 9.39
N VAL A 151 0.02 2.63 10.21
CA VAL A 151 0.40 2.08 11.53
C VAL A 151 1.25 0.83 11.37
N ILE A 152 0.94 -0.03 10.40
CA ILE A 152 1.69 -1.26 10.12
C ILE A 152 3.16 -0.96 9.77
N LYS A 153 3.43 0.08 8.98
CA LYS A 153 4.81 0.50 8.63
C LYS A 153 5.60 0.88 9.89
N SER A 154 4.93 1.52 10.86
CA SER A 154 5.50 1.86 12.15
C SER A 154 5.78 0.60 12.99
N ILE A 155 4.86 -0.37 12.99
CA ILE A 155 5.06 -1.66 13.68
C ILE A 155 6.26 -2.42 13.09
N VAL A 156 6.37 -2.49 11.76
CA VAL A 156 7.51 -3.15 11.10
C VAL A 156 8.80 -2.46 11.49
N ALA A 157 8.86 -1.12 11.41
CA ALA A 157 10.02 -0.34 11.84
C ALA A 157 10.41 -0.60 13.31
N GLU A 158 9.43 -0.71 14.21
CA GLU A 158 9.66 -0.97 15.64
C GLU A 158 10.13 -2.41 15.93
N LEU A 159 9.77 -3.38 15.09
CA LEU A 159 10.16 -4.79 15.26
C LEU A 159 11.49 -5.13 14.60
N THR A 160 11.86 -4.41 13.54
CA THR A 160 13.08 -4.68 12.77
C THR A 160 14.26 -3.85 13.25
N ASP A 161 15.46 -4.31 12.91
CA ASP A 161 16.71 -3.58 13.11
C ASP A 161 17.39 -3.25 11.77
N SER A 162 18.52 -2.53 11.80
CA SER A 162 19.23 -2.14 10.58
C SER A 162 19.70 -3.31 9.71
N THR A 163 19.79 -4.53 10.26
CA THR A 163 20.23 -5.73 9.53
C THR A 163 19.08 -6.42 8.79
N ASN A 164 17.85 -6.37 9.34
CA ASN A 164 16.69 -7.11 8.82
C ASN A 164 15.52 -6.22 8.36
N GLN A 165 15.59 -4.91 8.55
CA GLN A 165 14.53 -3.95 8.20
C GLN A 165 14.14 -4.00 6.72
N ALA A 166 15.11 -4.10 5.82
CA ALA A 166 14.81 -4.21 4.40
C ALA A 166 14.02 -5.47 4.06
N GLN A 167 14.31 -6.60 4.71
CA GLN A 167 13.50 -7.80 4.55
C GLN A 167 12.08 -7.60 5.11
N GLY A 168 11.94 -6.93 6.26
CA GLY A 168 10.63 -6.62 6.84
C GLY A 168 9.75 -5.74 5.96
N PHE A 169 10.30 -4.66 5.38
CA PHE A 169 9.57 -3.79 4.47
C PHE A 169 9.29 -4.44 3.11
N ALA A 170 10.17 -5.33 2.62
CA ALA A 170 9.90 -6.12 1.42
C ALA A 170 8.65 -6.99 1.55
N LEU A 171 8.45 -7.59 2.73
CA LEU A 171 7.30 -8.46 3.00
C LEU A 171 5.97 -7.70 2.95
N LEU A 172 5.96 -6.39 3.27
CA LEU A 172 4.75 -5.56 3.10
C LEU A 172 4.33 -5.47 1.63
N SER A 173 5.28 -5.25 0.74
CA SER A 173 5.01 -5.21 -0.70
C SER A 173 4.62 -6.58 -1.25
N VAL A 174 5.27 -7.66 -0.81
CA VAL A 174 4.87 -9.04 -1.16
C VAL A 174 3.42 -9.31 -0.75
N THR A 175 3.02 -8.86 0.44
CA THR A 175 1.65 -9.04 0.94
C THR A 175 0.64 -8.25 0.10
N TRP A 176 1.00 -7.03 -0.33
CA TRP A 176 0.17 -6.25 -1.24
C TRP A 176 -0.06 -6.99 -2.57
N TYR A 177 1.00 -7.52 -3.20
CA TYR A 177 0.89 -8.30 -4.44
C TYR A 177 0.05 -9.57 -4.27
N LEU A 178 0.24 -10.29 -3.16
CA LEU A 178 -0.52 -11.50 -2.88
C LEU A 178 -2.01 -11.16 -2.72
N GLY A 179 -2.33 -10.11 -1.96
CA GLY A 179 -3.71 -9.69 -1.75
C GLY A 179 -4.38 -9.11 -2.99
N SER A 180 -3.67 -8.32 -3.80
CA SER A 180 -4.18 -7.77 -5.06
C SER A 180 -4.35 -8.83 -6.15
N THR A 181 -3.73 -10.00 -6.00
CA THR A 181 -3.99 -11.17 -6.84
C THR A 181 -5.19 -11.97 -6.34
N LEU A 182 -5.26 -12.22 -5.02
CA LEU A 182 -6.34 -13.00 -4.41
C LEU A 182 -7.69 -12.28 -4.42
N GLY A 183 -7.71 -10.95 -4.25
CA GLY A 183 -8.95 -10.16 -4.23
C GLY A 183 -9.75 -10.32 -5.53
N PRO A 184 -9.22 -9.95 -6.71
CA PRO A 184 -9.93 -10.12 -7.98
C PRO A 184 -10.26 -11.58 -8.29
N LEU A 185 -9.44 -12.53 -7.86
CA LEU A 185 -9.74 -13.96 -8.00
C LEU A 185 -11.01 -14.33 -7.21
N ILE A 186 -11.11 -13.92 -5.94
CA ILE A 186 -12.30 -14.12 -5.10
C ILE A 186 -13.50 -13.39 -5.71
N GLY A 187 -13.31 -12.13 -6.10
CA GLY A 187 -14.34 -11.27 -6.69
C GLY A 187 -14.95 -11.87 -7.95
N GLY A 188 -14.13 -12.27 -8.91
CA GLY A 188 -14.58 -12.79 -10.20
C GLY A 188 -15.11 -14.21 -10.13
N SER A 189 -14.54 -15.08 -9.28
CA SER A 189 -14.95 -16.49 -9.19
C SER A 189 -16.24 -16.70 -8.41
N LEU A 190 -16.51 -15.87 -7.39
CA LEU A 190 -17.66 -16.03 -6.49
C LEU A 190 -18.83 -15.09 -6.80
N SER A 191 -18.68 -14.17 -7.77
CA SER A 191 -19.79 -13.31 -8.22
C SER A 191 -20.93 -14.11 -8.85
N LYS A 192 -22.17 -13.59 -8.68
CA LYS A 192 -23.43 -14.18 -9.18
C LYS A 192 -23.56 -15.68 -8.82
N PRO A 193 -23.48 -16.04 -7.52
CA PRO A 193 -23.41 -17.45 -7.11
C PRO A 193 -24.67 -18.25 -7.47
N ALA A 194 -25.85 -17.60 -7.49
CA ALA A 194 -27.10 -18.24 -7.88
C ALA A 194 -27.10 -18.70 -9.35
N GLU A 195 -26.42 -17.96 -10.23
CA GLU A 195 -26.27 -18.29 -11.66
C GLU A 195 -25.15 -19.29 -11.88
N ARG A 196 -24.01 -19.10 -11.20
CA ARG A 196 -22.79 -19.88 -11.42
C ARG A 196 -22.82 -21.26 -10.76
N PHE A 197 -23.45 -21.35 -9.59
CA PHE A 197 -23.53 -22.56 -8.78
C PHE A 197 -24.99 -22.87 -8.39
N PRO A 198 -25.88 -23.12 -9.37
CA PRO A 198 -27.32 -23.22 -9.14
C PRO A 198 -27.71 -24.39 -8.22
N GLY A 199 -26.91 -25.45 -8.16
CA GLY A 199 -27.15 -26.57 -7.24
C GLY A 199 -26.99 -26.20 -5.76
N VAL A 200 -26.06 -25.28 -5.43
CA VAL A 200 -25.78 -24.87 -4.05
C VAL A 200 -26.52 -23.59 -3.68
N PHE A 201 -26.55 -22.60 -4.57
CA PHE A 201 -27.07 -21.25 -4.27
C PHE A 201 -28.37 -20.90 -4.99
N GLY A 202 -28.95 -21.84 -5.73
CA GLY A 202 -30.22 -21.62 -6.43
C GLY A 202 -31.40 -21.50 -5.47
N SER A 203 -32.42 -20.75 -5.89
CA SER A 203 -33.65 -20.45 -5.11
C SER A 203 -34.49 -21.68 -4.73
N ARG A 204 -34.19 -22.85 -5.32
CA ARG A 204 -34.87 -24.14 -5.04
C ARG A 204 -34.14 -25.00 -4.01
N ASN A 205 -32.99 -24.57 -3.49
CA ASN A 205 -32.25 -25.36 -2.51
C ASN A 205 -32.99 -25.37 -1.15
N HIS A 206 -33.19 -26.57 -0.62
CA HIS A 206 -33.92 -26.81 0.62
C HIS A 206 -33.23 -26.20 1.85
N VAL A 207 -31.90 -26.07 1.84
CA VAL A 207 -31.13 -25.51 2.96
C VAL A 207 -31.44 -24.02 3.15
N TRP A 208 -31.37 -23.22 2.08
CA TRP A 208 -31.67 -21.78 2.14
C TRP A 208 -33.15 -21.50 2.41
N THR A 209 -34.03 -22.38 1.91
CA THR A 209 -35.48 -22.29 2.18
C THR A 209 -35.78 -22.56 3.65
N LYS A 210 -35.12 -23.57 4.26
CA LYS A 210 -35.25 -23.88 5.69
C LYS A 210 -34.69 -22.78 6.60
N LEU A 211 -33.64 -22.07 6.14
CA LEU A 211 -33.08 -20.91 6.84
C LEU A 211 -33.90 -19.62 6.65
N GLY A 212 -34.95 -19.63 5.81
CA GLY A 212 -35.79 -18.45 5.54
C GLY A 212 -35.15 -17.43 4.59
N ILE A 213 -34.07 -17.80 3.89
CA ILE A 213 -33.24 -16.90 3.06
C ILE A 213 -33.48 -17.21 1.57
N LYS A 214 -34.74 -17.38 1.19
CA LYS A 214 -35.11 -17.75 -0.19
C LYS A 214 -34.84 -16.57 -1.14
N GLY A 215 -34.06 -16.79 -2.19
CA GLY A 215 -33.78 -15.78 -3.23
C GLY A 215 -32.72 -14.74 -2.88
N PHE A 216 -32.16 -14.76 -1.66
CA PHE A 216 -31.13 -13.81 -1.24
C PHE A 216 -29.91 -13.74 -2.17
N TRP A 217 -29.45 -14.88 -2.69
CA TRP A 217 -28.30 -14.94 -3.59
C TRP A 217 -28.58 -14.38 -4.99
N SER A 218 -29.87 -14.29 -5.36
CA SER A 218 -30.31 -13.60 -6.57
C SER A 218 -30.47 -12.10 -6.32
N ASP A 219 -30.97 -11.72 -5.14
CA ASP A 219 -31.10 -10.32 -4.72
C ASP A 219 -29.75 -9.64 -4.43
N TYR A 220 -28.77 -10.42 -3.95
CA TYR A 220 -27.42 -9.96 -3.58
C TYR A 220 -26.34 -10.77 -4.32
N PRO A 221 -26.23 -10.58 -5.64
CA PRO A 221 -25.32 -11.39 -6.47
C PRO A 221 -23.83 -11.22 -6.12
N TYR A 222 -23.46 -10.14 -5.42
CA TYR A 222 -22.07 -9.84 -5.06
C TYR A 222 -21.79 -9.95 -3.55
N PHE A 223 -22.75 -10.43 -2.75
CA PHE A 223 -22.53 -10.60 -1.31
C PHE A 223 -21.51 -11.69 -1.00
N LEU A 224 -21.52 -12.81 -1.74
CA LEU A 224 -20.60 -13.93 -1.50
C LEU A 224 -19.11 -13.54 -1.56
N PRO A 225 -18.60 -12.89 -2.63
CA PRO A 225 -17.20 -12.47 -2.68
C PRO A 225 -16.87 -11.47 -1.55
N CYS A 226 -17.77 -10.53 -1.26
CA CYS A 226 -17.59 -9.59 -0.15
C CYS A 226 -17.55 -10.28 1.22
N PHE A 227 -18.39 -11.29 1.44
CA PHE A 227 -18.44 -12.05 2.69
C PHE A 227 -17.18 -12.90 2.89
N VAL A 228 -16.64 -13.50 1.83
CA VAL A 228 -15.35 -14.22 1.90
C VAL A 228 -14.20 -13.27 2.22
N ALA A 229 -14.14 -12.11 1.57
CA ALA A 229 -13.14 -11.08 1.88
C ALA A 229 -13.29 -10.56 3.33
N ALA A 230 -14.53 -10.34 3.80
CA ALA A 230 -14.82 -10.00 5.19
C ALA A 230 -14.34 -11.07 6.16
N GLY A 231 -14.52 -12.35 5.80
CA GLY A 231 -14.07 -13.49 6.59
C GLY A 231 -12.55 -13.48 6.78
N VAL A 232 -11.78 -13.15 5.73
CA VAL A 232 -10.32 -12.98 5.85
C VAL A 232 -9.98 -11.82 6.81
N ALA A 233 -10.67 -10.68 6.68
CA ALA A 233 -10.47 -9.55 7.59
C ALA A 233 -10.86 -9.86 9.04
N ALA A 234 -11.94 -10.62 9.26
CA ALA A 234 -12.37 -11.08 10.58
C ALA A 234 -11.37 -12.08 11.19
N CYS A 235 -10.84 -13.00 10.38
CA CYS A 235 -9.77 -13.90 10.79
C CYS A 235 -8.50 -13.11 11.16
N ALA A 236 -8.11 -12.12 10.36
CA ALA A 236 -7.01 -11.21 10.67
C ALA A 236 -7.25 -10.44 11.98
N TRP A 237 -8.49 -10.00 12.22
CA TRP A 237 -8.88 -9.35 13.47
C TRP A 237 -8.75 -10.30 14.68
N CYS A 238 -9.21 -11.55 14.58
CA CYS A 238 -9.04 -12.56 15.62
C CYS A 238 -7.56 -12.86 15.89
N VAL A 239 -6.75 -13.00 14.83
CA VAL A 239 -5.30 -13.19 14.95
C VAL A 239 -4.63 -11.98 15.61
N ALA A 240 -5.02 -10.76 15.24
CA ALA A 240 -4.53 -9.55 15.88
C ALA A 240 -4.94 -9.47 17.36
N LEU A 241 -6.15 -9.89 17.71
CA LEU A 241 -6.60 -9.93 19.09
C LEU A 241 -5.76 -10.88 19.94
N LEU A 242 -5.46 -12.07 19.43
CA LEU A 242 -4.79 -13.12 20.20
C LEU A 242 -3.27 -12.99 20.21
N PHE A 243 -2.67 -12.60 19.08
CA PHE A 243 -1.22 -12.70 18.86
C PHE A 243 -0.50 -11.37 18.65
N LEU A 244 -1.19 -10.28 18.29
CA LEU A 244 -0.53 -8.98 18.11
C LEU A 244 -0.21 -8.39 19.49
N ARG A 245 1.09 -8.32 19.81
CA ARG A 245 1.59 -7.64 21.01
C ARG A 245 1.79 -6.16 20.72
N GLU A 246 1.64 -5.34 21.76
CA GLU A 246 1.93 -3.91 21.65
C GLU A 246 3.42 -3.71 21.33
N THR A 247 3.71 -2.93 20.29
CA THR A 247 5.07 -2.64 19.83
C THR A 247 5.55 -1.26 20.22
N LEU A 248 4.64 -0.34 20.56
CA LEU A 248 4.99 1.02 20.96
C LEU A 248 5.98 0.98 22.16
N PRO A 249 7.23 1.48 22.02
CA PRO A 249 8.27 1.31 23.03
C PRO A 249 7.89 1.86 24.41
N ALA A 250 7.36 3.09 24.47
CA ALA A 250 6.97 3.74 25.72
C ALA A 250 5.92 2.91 26.49
N LYS A 251 4.94 2.35 25.78
CA LYS A 251 3.88 1.54 26.39
C LYS A 251 4.38 0.15 26.78
N ARG A 252 5.30 -0.44 26.01
CA ARG A 252 5.97 -1.70 26.33
C ARG A 252 6.78 -1.59 27.62
N ILE A 253 7.59 -0.53 27.77
CA ILE A 253 8.39 -0.27 28.97
C ILE A 253 7.48 -0.10 30.19
N HIS A 254 6.41 0.70 30.07
CA HIS A 254 5.43 0.88 31.16
C HIS A 254 4.76 -0.44 31.57
N LEU A 255 4.33 -1.27 30.60
CA LEU A 255 3.71 -2.57 30.86
C LEU A 255 4.67 -3.55 31.54
N VAL A 256 5.94 -3.60 31.11
CA VAL A 256 6.98 -4.43 31.75
C VAL A 256 7.23 -3.94 33.17
N ARG A 257 7.47 -2.63 33.38
CA ARG A 257 7.70 -2.05 34.71
C ARG A 257 6.53 -2.31 35.67
N LYS A 258 5.29 -2.21 35.19
CA LYS A 258 4.10 -2.53 35.97
C LYS A 258 4.08 -4.01 36.38
N ALA A 259 4.33 -4.92 35.45
CA ALA A 259 4.38 -6.36 35.73
C ALA A 259 5.52 -6.72 36.72
N THR A 260 6.71 -6.11 36.56
CA THR A 260 7.87 -6.27 37.45
C THR A 260 7.57 -5.76 38.87
N SER A 261 6.88 -4.61 38.98
CA SER A 261 6.48 -4.03 40.28
C SER A 261 5.45 -4.88 41.01
N GLU A 262 4.59 -5.59 40.29
CA GLU A 262 3.49 -6.38 40.86
C GLU A 262 3.93 -7.79 41.26
N TYR A 263 4.92 -8.36 40.56
CA TYR A 263 5.44 -9.71 40.82
C TYR A 263 6.80 -9.75 41.54
N GLY A 264 7.42 -8.60 41.84
CA GLY A 264 8.65 -8.52 42.65
C GLY A 264 9.93 -9.08 42.00
N THR A 265 9.87 -9.58 40.76
CA THR A 265 11.05 -10.06 40.02
C THR A 265 11.58 -8.98 39.09
N ILE A 266 12.76 -8.42 39.40
CA ILE A 266 13.54 -7.59 38.46
C ILE A 266 14.04 -8.52 37.34
N THR A 267 13.48 -8.39 36.15
CA THR A 267 13.95 -9.10 34.95
C THR A 267 15.09 -8.33 34.31
N TRP A 268 16.13 -9.00 33.81
CA TRP A 268 17.26 -8.38 33.08
C TRP A 268 16.85 -7.46 31.91
N ASP A 269 15.63 -7.60 31.38
CA ASP A 269 15.06 -6.75 30.34
C ASP A 269 14.79 -5.29 30.79
N THR A 270 14.63 -5.00 32.09
CA THR A 270 14.40 -3.62 32.56
C THR A 270 15.67 -2.76 32.58
N GLU A 271 16.85 -3.35 32.73
CA GLU A 271 18.12 -2.61 32.74
C GLU A 271 18.61 -2.21 31.33
N ARG A 272 18.12 -2.89 30.29
CA ARG A 272 18.45 -2.59 28.88
C ARG A 272 17.32 -1.89 28.13
N ALA A 273 16.30 -1.38 28.83
CA ALA A 273 15.25 -0.61 28.19
C ALA A 273 15.91 0.62 27.52
N PRO A 274 15.80 0.79 26.18
CA PRO A 274 16.30 2.00 25.55
C PRO A 274 15.64 3.21 26.22
N PRO A 275 16.39 4.32 26.41
CA PRO A 275 15.84 5.51 27.04
C PRO A 275 14.53 5.90 26.34
N GLU A 276 13.51 6.27 27.14
CA GLU A 276 12.27 6.79 26.59
C GLU A 276 12.63 8.01 25.74
N ASP A 277 12.44 7.94 24.42
CA ASP A 277 12.42 9.15 23.59
C ASP A 277 11.22 9.98 24.06
N PRO A 278 11.43 11.12 24.74
CA PRO A 278 10.32 11.96 25.14
C PRO A 278 9.58 12.40 23.87
N CYS A 279 8.25 12.28 23.87
CA CYS A 279 7.47 12.79 22.76
C CYS A 279 7.77 14.29 22.62
N PRO A 280 8.26 14.77 21.46
CA PRO A 280 8.64 16.17 21.31
C PRO A 280 7.48 17.09 21.68
N VAL A 281 7.79 18.12 22.47
CA VAL A 281 6.81 19.09 23.01
C VAL A 281 5.97 19.73 21.90
N ASP A 282 6.58 19.86 20.71
CA ASP A 282 6.02 20.49 19.51
C ASP A 282 5.11 19.61 18.65
N GLY A 283 4.95 18.33 18.99
CA GLY A 283 4.01 17.42 18.34
C GLY A 283 4.15 17.36 16.81
N LEU A 284 3.19 17.91 16.06
CA LEU A 284 3.21 17.89 14.58
C LEU A 284 4.37 18.70 13.99
N LYS A 285 4.70 19.85 14.59
CA LYS A 285 5.77 20.71 14.10
C LYS A 285 7.12 20.00 14.12
N ALA A 286 7.31 19.07 15.07
CA ALA A 286 8.51 18.24 15.15
C ALA A 286 8.70 17.33 13.91
N VAL A 287 7.63 16.95 13.22
CA VAL A 287 7.71 16.11 12.00
C VAL A 287 7.95 16.94 10.74
N MET A 288 7.73 18.26 10.79
CA MET A 288 7.88 19.16 9.63
C MET A 288 9.35 19.55 9.39
N THR A 289 10.25 18.56 9.39
CA THR A 289 11.67 18.78 9.08
C THR A 289 11.92 18.67 7.58
N PRO A 290 12.96 19.34 7.05
CA PRO A 290 13.35 19.20 5.65
C PRO A 290 13.62 17.74 5.24
N ARG A 291 14.17 16.91 6.14
CA ARG A 291 14.45 15.48 5.88
C ARG A 291 13.16 14.70 5.61
N VAL A 292 12.14 14.89 6.45
CA VAL A 292 10.82 14.27 6.26
C VAL A 292 10.15 14.80 5.00
N ALA A 293 10.26 16.10 4.72
CA ALA A 293 9.70 16.71 3.52
C ALA A 293 10.30 16.10 2.24
N TRP A 294 11.61 15.90 2.17
CA TRP A 294 12.27 15.24 1.03
C TRP A 294 11.82 13.78 0.86
N ALA A 295 11.71 13.02 1.96
CA ALA A 295 11.26 11.62 1.93
C ALA A 295 9.80 11.50 1.45
N ILE A 296 8.89 12.31 2.00
CA ILE A 296 7.46 12.31 1.61
C ILE A 296 7.29 12.77 0.16
N SER A 297 8.01 13.82 -0.28
CA SER A 297 7.93 14.31 -1.65
C SER A 297 8.38 13.26 -2.67
N ASN A 298 9.47 12.53 -2.37
CA ASN A 298 9.91 11.42 -3.21
C ASN A 298 8.89 10.27 -3.23
N PHE A 299 8.29 9.93 -2.08
CA PHE A 299 7.23 8.93 -2.01
C PHE A 299 6.00 9.32 -2.83
N MET A 300 5.60 10.60 -2.79
CA MET A 300 4.54 11.15 -3.62
C MET A 300 4.85 11.04 -5.11
N LEU A 301 6.04 11.46 -5.54
CA LEU A 301 6.41 11.41 -6.96
C LEU A 301 6.51 9.97 -7.47
N LEU A 302 7.03 9.05 -6.65
CA LEU A 302 7.01 7.62 -6.96
C LEU A 302 5.58 7.09 -7.10
N ALA A 303 4.69 7.43 -6.16
CA ALA A 303 3.29 7.01 -6.22
C ALA A 303 2.57 7.58 -7.45
N LEU A 304 2.89 8.81 -7.86
CA LEU A 304 2.33 9.42 -9.07
C LEU A 304 2.79 8.71 -10.34
N ALA A 305 4.08 8.35 -10.42
CA ALA A 305 4.62 7.56 -11.52
C ALA A 305 4.00 6.14 -11.56
N ASP A 306 3.89 5.48 -10.42
CA ASP A 306 3.27 4.15 -10.31
C ASP A 306 1.81 4.16 -10.73
N VAL A 307 1.00 5.08 -10.19
CA VAL A 307 -0.43 5.21 -10.55
C VAL A 307 -0.60 5.52 -12.04
N ALA A 308 0.21 6.41 -12.59
CA ALA A 308 0.18 6.69 -14.02
C ALA A 308 0.52 5.44 -14.84
N TRP A 309 1.53 4.67 -14.44
CA TRP A 309 1.87 3.42 -15.12
C TRP A 309 0.75 2.37 -15.04
N VAL A 310 0.17 2.15 -13.85
CA VAL A 310 -0.93 1.20 -13.63
C VAL A 310 -2.13 1.50 -14.53
N VAL A 311 -2.44 2.79 -14.76
CA VAL A 311 -3.54 3.20 -15.64
C VAL A 311 -3.16 3.14 -17.11
N LEU A 312 -1.97 3.65 -17.47
CA LEU A 312 -1.56 3.75 -18.86
C LEU A 312 -1.30 2.39 -19.48
N GLN A 313 -0.73 1.42 -18.75
CA GLN A 313 -0.37 0.13 -19.34
C GLN A 313 -1.57 -0.61 -19.98
N PRO A 314 -2.65 -0.93 -19.27
CA PRO A 314 -3.80 -1.59 -19.89
C PRO A 314 -4.48 -0.71 -20.93
N LEU A 315 -4.48 0.62 -20.74
CA LEU A 315 -5.10 1.56 -21.67
C LEU A 315 -4.38 1.59 -23.02
N VAL A 316 -3.04 1.65 -23.01
CA VAL A 316 -2.20 1.57 -24.21
C VAL A 316 -2.34 0.22 -24.88
N PHE A 317 -2.38 -0.87 -24.11
CA PHE A 317 -2.52 -2.20 -24.68
C PHE A 317 -3.88 -2.39 -25.36
N ALA A 318 -4.97 -1.88 -24.78
CA ALA A 318 -6.32 -2.05 -25.31
C ALA A 318 -6.68 -1.04 -26.43
N THR A 319 -6.12 0.17 -26.41
CA THR A 319 -6.47 1.24 -27.37
C THR A 319 -6.11 0.84 -28.80
N HIS A 320 -6.94 1.25 -29.76
CA HIS A 320 -6.70 0.96 -31.17
C HIS A 320 -5.41 1.61 -31.68
N ARG A 321 -4.67 0.94 -32.58
CA ARG A 321 -3.40 1.45 -33.15
C ARG A 321 -3.49 2.86 -33.73
N SER A 322 -4.62 3.21 -34.36
CA SER A 322 -4.85 4.57 -34.91
C SER A 322 -4.81 5.68 -33.86
N ASN A 323 -5.09 5.34 -32.59
CA ASN A 323 -5.21 6.30 -31.49
C ASN A 323 -4.02 6.20 -30.51
N GLY A 324 -2.92 5.55 -30.93
CA GLY A 324 -1.70 5.42 -30.13
C GLY A 324 -1.67 4.24 -29.17
N GLY A 325 -2.41 3.15 -29.45
CA GLY A 325 -2.36 1.90 -28.68
C GLY A 325 -1.85 0.69 -29.46
N LEU A 326 -1.99 -0.51 -28.88
CA LEU A 326 -1.50 -1.77 -29.47
C LEU A 326 -2.60 -2.70 -30.01
N SER A 327 -3.87 -2.40 -29.76
CA SER A 327 -5.03 -3.25 -30.12
C SER A 327 -4.93 -4.70 -29.60
N LEU A 328 -4.32 -4.92 -28.43
CA LEU A 328 -4.20 -6.25 -27.85
C LEU A 328 -5.54 -6.79 -27.34
N SER A 329 -5.72 -8.10 -27.48
CA SER A 329 -6.92 -8.78 -26.97
C SER A 329 -6.95 -8.76 -25.43
N PRO A 330 -8.13 -8.64 -24.78
CA PRO A 330 -8.23 -8.68 -23.33
C PRO A 330 -7.57 -9.89 -22.66
N PRO A 331 -7.66 -11.13 -23.21
CA PRO A 331 -6.93 -12.29 -22.67
C PRO A 331 -5.40 -12.11 -22.69
N THR A 332 -4.84 -11.52 -23.75
CA THR A 332 -3.40 -11.26 -23.86
C THR A 332 -2.95 -10.23 -22.83
N ILE A 333 -3.73 -9.15 -22.64
CA ILE A 333 -3.48 -8.13 -21.62
C ILE A 333 -3.46 -8.78 -20.24
N GLY A 334 -4.46 -9.61 -19.94
CA GLY A 334 -4.54 -10.36 -18.68
C GLY A 334 -3.33 -11.27 -18.44
N LEU A 335 -2.84 -11.96 -19.48
CA LEU A 335 -1.65 -12.81 -19.38
C LEU A 335 -0.37 -12.01 -19.07
N ILE A 336 -0.18 -10.86 -19.74
CA ILE A 336 0.98 -9.98 -19.51
C ILE A 336 0.97 -9.46 -18.07
N LEU A 337 -0.18 -8.96 -17.60
CA LEU A 337 -0.35 -8.46 -16.22
C LEU A 337 -0.10 -9.55 -15.17
N ALA A 338 -0.62 -10.76 -15.41
CA ALA A 338 -0.42 -11.90 -14.52
C ALA A 338 1.06 -12.33 -14.46
N ALA A 339 1.75 -12.37 -15.60
CA ALA A 339 3.17 -12.67 -15.66
C ALA A 339 4.00 -11.60 -14.91
N GLN A 340 3.69 -10.32 -15.10
CA GLN A 340 4.32 -9.21 -14.38
C GLN A 340 4.15 -9.35 -12.86
N GLY A 341 2.93 -9.62 -12.39
CA GLY A 341 2.65 -9.81 -10.97
C GLY A 341 3.43 -10.98 -10.36
N LEU A 342 3.48 -12.12 -11.05
CA LEU A 342 4.20 -13.32 -10.59
C LEU A 342 5.72 -13.11 -10.54
N ILE A 343 6.29 -12.54 -11.60
CA ILE A 343 7.73 -12.27 -11.69
C ILE A 343 8.13 -11.21 -10.66
N GLY A 344 7.38 -10.10 -10.58
CA GLY A 344 7.63 -9.01 -9.64
C GLY A 344 7.54 -9.46 -8.18
N GLY A 345 6.48 -10.19 -7.81
CA GLY A 345 6.32 -10.73 -6.46
C GLY A 345 7.43 -11.71 -6.06
N THR A 346 7.84 -12.59 -6.97
CA THR A 346 8.91 -13.57 -6.73
C THR A 346 10.27 -12.90 -6.55
N LEU A 347 10.59 -11.91 -7.40
CA LEU A 347 11.82 -11.13 -7.29
C LEU A 347 11.86 -10.31 -5.99
N GLN A 348 10.74 -9.69 -5.61
CA GLN A 348 10.68 -8.92 -4.39
C GLN A 348 10.87 -9.79 -3.14
N ALA A 349 10.27 -10.98 -3.11
CA ALA A 349 10.41 -11.92 -2.01
C ALA A 349 11.85 -12.48 -1.88
N SER A 350 12.56 -12.68 -2.99
CA SER A 350 13.85 -13.41 -2.99
C SER A 350 15.09 -12.53 -3.10
N MET A 351 14.99 -11.36 -3.76
CA MET A 351 16.15 -10.54 -4.16
C MET A 351 16.21 -9.17 -3.49
N PHE A 352 15.09 -8.63 -2.97
CA PHE A 352 15.07 -7.27 -2.41
C PHE A 352 16.13 -7.07 -1.32
N GLN A 353 16.21 -7.98 -0.34
CA GLN A 353 17.19 -7.88 0.75
C GLN A 353 18.64 -7.91 0.24
N LYS A 354 18.94 -8.74 -0.77
CA LYS A 354 20.29 -8.86 -1.34
C LYS A 354 20.69 -7.59 -2.09
N ILE A 355 19.74 -7.05 -2.87
CA ILE A 355 19.94 -5.82 -3.65
C ILE A 355 20.10 -4.63 -2.70
N TYR A 356 19.23 -4.51 -1.70
CA TYR A 356 19.30 -3.49 -0.66
C TYR A 356 20.63 -3.53 0.09
N ALA A 357 21.04 -4.71 0.58
CA ALA A 357 22.29 -4.85 1.33
C ALA A 357 23.50 -4.44 0.48
N ARG A 358 23.47 -4.68 -0.83
CA ARG A 358 24.57 -4.34 -1.74
C ARG A 358 24.61 -2.86 -2.12
N PHE A 359 23.47 -2.25 -2.42
CA PHE A 359 23.41 -0.93 -3.05
C PHE A 359 22.88 0.20 -2.16
N GLY A 360 22.26 -0.11 -1.02
CA GLY A 360 21.61 0.87 -0.14
C GLY A 360 20.21 1.28 -0.60
N ALA A 361 19.49 2.03 0.22
CA ALA A 361 18.11 2.41 -0.03
C ALA A 361 18.01 3.43 -1.18
N ILE A 362 18.88 4.45 -1.17
CA ILE A 362 18.81 5.57 -2.11
C ILE A 362 19.12 5.12 -3.54
N ASN A 363 20.16 4.29 -3.73
CA ASN A 363 20.54 3.85 -5.07
C ASN A 363 19.50 2.91 -5.68
N VAL A 364 18.92 2.01 -4.87
CA VAL A 364 17.84 1.12 -5.33
C VAL A 364 16.59 1.93 -5.67
N TYR A 365 16.26 2.95 -4.87
CA TYR A 365 15.18 3.89 -5.18
C TYR A 365 15.42 4.65 -6.50
N ARG A 366 16.63 5.18 -6.72
CA ARG A 366 17.00 5.86 -7.98
C ARG A 366 16.95 4.92 -9.18
N ALA A 367 17.35 3.66 -9.03
CA ALA A 367 17.20 2.63 -10.06
C ALA A 367 15.73 2.32 -10.36
N ALA A 368 14.86 2.29 -9.34
CA ALA A 368 13.42 2.14 -9.53
C ALA A 368 12.82 3.33 -10.30
N LEU A 369 13.23 4.57 -9.99
CA LEU A 369 12.83 5.75 -10.75
C LEU A 369 13.29 5.66 -12.22
N ALA A 370 14.56 5.33 -12.47
CA ALA A 370 15.06 5.15 -13.83
C ALA A 370 14.29 4.06 -14.61
N SER A 371 13.83 3.01 -13.90
CA SER A 371 13.00 1.96 -14.47
C SER A 371 11.63 2.49 -14.92
N TYR A 372 10.98 3.36 -14.14
CA TYR A 372 9.74 4.04 -14.57
C TYR A 372 9.94 4.92 -15.81
N ALA A 373 11.04 5.70 -15.88
CA ALA A 373 11.34 6.49 -17.08
C ALA A 373 11.48 5.60 -18.33
N PHE A 374 12.21 4.48 -18.21
CA PHE A 374 12.32 3.50 -19.28
C PHE A 374 10.94 2.95 -19.68
N MET A 375 10.10 2.58 -18.71
CA MET A 375 8.77 2.03 -18.95
C MET A 375 7.88 3.02 -19.73
N PHE A 376 7.88 4.30 -19.37
CA PHE A 376 7.13 5.31 -20.14
C PHE A 376 7.67 5.52 -21.55
N ILE A 377 8.99 5.59 -21.73
CA ILE A 377 9.61 5.72 -23.06
C ILE A 377 9.31 4.49 -23.93
N SER A 378 9.32 3.30 -23.33
CA SER A 378 9.06 2.06 -24.05
C SER A 378 7.64 1.97 -24.63
N PHE A 379 6.63 2.64 -24.05
CA PHE A 379 5.29 2.74 -24.68
C PHE A 379 5.36 3.39 -26.06
N THR A 380 6.15 4.46 -26.20
CA THR A 380 6.34 5.13 -27.50
C THR A 380 6.91 4.16 -28.54
N TRP A 381 7.89 3.35 -28.15
CA TRP A 381 8.52 2.38 -29.05
C TRP A 381 7.62 1.17 -29.34
N MET A 382 6.87 0.67 -28.36
CA MET A 382 5.90 -0.40 -28.58
C MET A 382 4.83 0.02 -29.59
N VAL A 383 4.28 1.24 -29.44
CA VAL A 383 3.26 1.78 -30.35
C VAL A 383 3.83 2.01 -31.75
N ARG A 384 5.06 2.53 -31.87
CA ARG A 384 5.70 2.79 -33.17
C ARG A 384 6.09 1.53 -33.94
N LEU A 385 6.59 0.51 -33.24
CA LEU A 385 7.07 -0.72 -33.89
C LEU A 385 5.93 -1.68 -34.23
N GLY A 386 4.84 -1.66 -33.47
CA GLY A 386 3.74 -2.62 -33.58
C GLY A 386 4.17 -4.04 -33.18
N LEU A 387 3.29 -4.79 -32.51
CA LEU A 387 3.60 -6.16 -32.11
C LEU A 387 3.42 -7.18 -33.25
N ASP A 388 2.56 -6.87 -34.23
CA ASP A 388 2.28 -7.78 -35.36
C ASP A 388 3.22 -7.56 -36.55
N GLU A 389 3.95 -6.45 -36.59
CA GLU A 389 4.79 -6.06 -37.73
C GLU A 389 6.28 -6.38 -37.52
N SER A 390 6.74 -6.45 -36.27
CA SER A 390 8.15 -6.65 -35.96
C SER A 390 8.37 -7.46 -34.68
N SER A 391 9.27 -8.45 -34.74
CA SER A 391 9.78 -9.16 -33.56
C SER A 391 10.43 -8.22 -32.54
N MET A 392 10.86 -7.01 -32.96
CA MET A 392 11.39 -6.00 -32.05
C MET A 392 10.34 -5.46 -31.08
N GLY A 393 9.06 -5.39 -31.47
CA GLY A 393 7.99 -4.96 -30.56
C GLY A 393 7.86 -5.90 -29.36
N TRP A 394 7.93 -7.21 -29.59
CA TRP A 394 7.92 -8.23 -28.54
C TRP A 394 9.15 -8.16 -27.65
N LEU A 395 10.32 -7.84 -28.20
CA LEU A 395 11.54 -7.60 -27.41
C LEU A 395 11.38 -6.39 -26.48
N VAL A 396 10.82 -5.28 -26.98
CA VAL A 396 10.55 -4.08 -26.15
C VAL A 396 9.55 -4.40 -25.05
N LEU A 397 8.48 -5.15 -25.34
CA LEU A 397 7.52 -5.60 -24.33
C LEU A 397 8.18 -6.52 -23.27
N GLY A 398 9.02 -7.45 -23.71
CA GLY A 398 9.79 -8.31 -22.79
C GLY A 398 10.71 -7.50 -21.87
N ALA A 399 11.42 -6.51 -22.42
CA ALA A 399 12.23 -5.58 -21.64
C ALA A 399 11.37 -4.73 -20.68
N HIS A 400 10.20 -4.25 -21.12
CA HIS A 400 9.25 -3.50 -20.29
C HIS A 400 8.83 -4.31 -19.05
N VAL A 401 8.43 -5.58 -19.26
CA VAL A 401 8.04 -6.50 -18.19
C VAL A 401 9.21 -6.75 -17.23
N ALA A 402 10.40 -7.02 -17.75
CA ALA A 402 11.59 -7.24 -16.92
C ALA A 402 11.93 -6.01 -16.06
N VAL A 403 11.90 -4.81 -16.65
CA VAL A 403 12.22 -3.56 -15.96
C VAL A 403 11.13 -3.15 -14.96
N SER A 404 9.86 -3.47 -15.22
CA SER A 404 8.78 -3.24 -14.24
C SER A 404 9.00 -3.95 -12.90
N CYS A 405 9.76 -5.06 -12.90
CA CYS A 405 10.10 -5.77 -11.68
C CYS A 405 11.12 -5.02 -10.82
N VAL A 406 11.95 -4.15 -11.42
CA VAL A 406 12.88 -3.28 -10.68
C VAL A 406 12.12 -2.07 -10.12
N ALA A 407 11.16 -1.55 -10.87
CA ALA A 407 10.32 -0.43 -10.46
C ALA A 407 9.55 -0.73 -9.15
N SER A 408 9.10 -1.97 -8.95
CA SER A 408 8.37 -2.38 -7.74
C SER A 408 9.20 -2.31 -6.45
N LEU A 409 10.53 -2.39 -6.54
CA LEU A 409 11.43 -2.28 -5.38
C LEU A 409 11.42 -0.86 -4.76
N GLY A 410 11.01 0.16 -5.54
CA GLY A 410 10.98 1.54 -5.10
C GLY A 410 10.15 1.77 -3.84
N TYR A 411 8.99 1.12 -3.72
CA TYR A 411 8.10 1.27 -2.56
C TYR A 411 8.75 0.81 -1.25
N GLY A 412 9.45 -0.32 -1.27
CA GLY A 412 10.18 -0.83 -0.12
C GLY A 412 11.25 0.15 0.35
N CYS A 413 12.00 0.73 -0.59
CA CYS A 413 13.01 1.75 -0.29
C CYS A 413 12.39 3.03 0.26
N THR A 414 11.28 3.53 -0.29
CA THR A 414 10.63 4.74 0.22
C THR A 414 10.11 4.55 1.64
N TYR A 415 9.59 3.36 1.99
CA TYR A 415 9.13 3.10 3.36
C TYR A 415 10.29 3.12 4.37
N ILE A 416 11.45 2.57 3.98
CA ILE A 416 12.66 2.62 4.79
C ILE A 416 13.14 4.07 4.94
N LEU A 417 13.18 4.84 3.85
CA LEU A 417 13.62 6.24 3.86
C LEU A 417 12.70 7.15 4.69
N ILE A 418 11.37 6.96 4.60
CA ILE A 418 10.40 7.69 5.44
C ILE A 418 10.61 7.37 6.92
N THR A 419 10.85 6.09 7.22
CA THR A 419 11.11 5.63 8.58
C THR A 419 12.41 6.23 9.12
N ALA A 420 13.49 6.21 8.31
CA ALA A 420 14.79 6.75 8.68
C ALA A 420 14.77 8.27 8.86
N ALA A 421 13.94 8.98 8.09
CA ALA A 421 13.76 10.42 8.18
C ALA A 421 12.94 10.87 9.40
N SER A 422 12.23 9.96 10.08
CA SER A 422 11.43 10.31 11.25
C SER A 422 12.35 10.79 12.40
N PRO A 423 12.03 11.93 13.04
CA PRO A 423 12.91 12.55 14.04
C PRO A 423 12.99 11.77 15.36
N SER A 424 12.01 10.91 15.64
CA SER A 424 11.97 10.12 16.87
C SER A 424 11.10 8.87 16.65
N ARG A 425 11.41 7.79 17.38
CA ARG A 425 10.59 6.57 17.38
C ARG A 425 9.16 6.82 17.87
N ALA A 426 8.97 7.82 18.73
CA ALA A 426 7.66 8.21 19.25
C ALA A 426 6.73 8.84 18.19
N LEU A 427 7.28 9.34 17.07
CA LEU A 427 6.54 10.02 16.01
C LEU A 427 6.41 9.21 14.72
N LEU A 428 6.82 7.94 14.72
CA LEU A 428 6.77 7.06 13.55
C LEU A 428 5.35 6.94 12.97
N GLY A 429 4.32 6.86 13.82
CA GLY A 429 2.94 6.79 13.38
C GLY A 429 2.50 8.08 12.69
N THR A 430 2.87 9.24 13.24
CA THR A 430 2.59 10.56 12.67
C THR A 430 3.32 10.75 11.33
N THR A 431 4.61 10.40 11.24
CA THR A 431 5.39 10.49 9.99
C THR A 431 4.80 9.58 8.91
N ASN A 432 4.53 8.31 9.22
CA ASN A 432 3.94 7.37 8.28
C ASN A 432 2.49 7.74 7.89
N GLY A 433 1.71 8.27 8.84
CA GLY A 433 0.35 8.77 8.58
C GLY A 433 0.34 9.95 7.62
N LEU A 434 1.28 10.90 7.79
CA LEU A 434 1.44 12.03 6.87
C LEU A 434 1.88 11.55 5.48
N ALA A 435 2.86 10.66 5.41
CA ALA A 435 3.32 10.09 4.14
C ALA A 435 2.19 9.33 3.41
N GLN A 436 1.42 8.51 4.14
CA GLN A 436 0.30 7.76 3.58
C GLN A 436 -0.86 8.66 3.13
N THR A 437 -1.11 9.76 3.84
CA THR A 437 -2.09 10.78 3.43
C THR A 437 -1.75 11.31 2.04
N SER A 438 -0.49 11.72 1.84
CA SER A 438 -0.04 12.24 0.55
C SER A 438 -0.13 11.21 -0.58
N CYS A 439 0.20 9.94 -0.31
CA CYS A 439 0.06 8.86 -1.28
C CYS A 439 -1.42 8.56 -1.61
N SER A 440 -2.30 8.57 -0.60
CA SER A 440 -3.73 8.33 -0.79
C SER A 440 -4.38 9.42 -1.65
N LEU A 441 -3.96 10.68 -1.47
CA LEU A 441 -4.41 11.78 -2.32
C LEU A 441 -4.05 11.55 -3.79
N ILE A 442 -2.83 11.07 -4.05
CA ILE A 442 -2.38 10.72 -5.40
C ILE A 442 -3.17 9.53 -5.93
N ARG A 443 -3.50 8.52 -5.12
CA ARG A 443 -4.34 7.40 -5.56
C ARG A 443 -5.78 7.80 -5.83
N ALA A 444 -6.30 8.81 -5.14
CA ALA A 444 -7.64 9.33 -5.37
C ALA A 444 -7.78 10.08 -6.70
N LEU A 445 -6.77 10.88 -7.06
CA LEU A 445 -6.83 11.82 -8.20
C LEU A 445 -5.97 11.39 -9.40
N GLY A 446 -4.89 10.65 -9.15
CA GLY A 446 -3.90 10.24 -10.13
C GLY A 446 -4.46 9.45 -11.30
N PRO A 447 -5.37 8.46 -11.10
CA PRO A 447 -5.93 7.71 -12.22
C PRO A 447 -6.70 8.60 -13.21
N ALA A 448 -7.53 9.50 -12.68
CA ALA A 448 -8.28 10.45 -13.50
C ALA A 448 -7.34 11.40 -14.25
N GLY A 449 -6.28 11.89 -13.60
CA GLY A 449 -5.26 12.72 -14.23
C GLY A 449 -4.53 12.01 -15.37
N ALA A 450 -4.04 10.78 -15.13
CA ALA A 450 -3.33 9.98 -16.13
C ALA A 450 -4.22 9.60 -17.32
N ALA A 451 -5.47 9.17 -17.07
CA ALA A 451 -6.42 8.82 -18.11
C ALA A 451 -6.83 10.03 -18.96
N SER A 452 -7.06 11.19 -18.33
CA SER A 452 -7.40 12.43 -19.04
C SER A 452 -6.24 12.91 -19.91
N LEU A 453 -5.01 12.83 -19.39
CA LEU A 453 -3.82 13.19 -20.14
C LEU A 453 -3.57 12.24 -21.33
N PHE A 454 -3.84 10.95 -21.16
CA PHE A 454 -3.80 9.99 -22.27
C PHE A 454 -4.85 10.32 -23.34
N ALA A 455 -6.10 10.56 -22.95
CA ALA A 455 -7.18 10.90 -23.87
C ALA A 455 -6.88 12.19 -24.67
N TYR A 456 -6.34 13.22 -24.01
CA TYR A 456 -5.86 14.42 -24.68
C TYR A 456 -4.71 14.10 -25.64
N SER A 457 -3.72 13.32 -25.20
CA SER A 457 -2.56 12.97 -26.01
C SER A 457 -2.92 12.15 -27.25
N SER A 458 -3.95 11.30 -27.21
CA SER A 458 -4.40 10.52 -28.38
C SER A 458 -4.82 11.40 -29.56
N GLY A 459 -5.25 12.64 -29.32
CA GLY A 459 -5.56 13.61 -30.39
C GLY A 459 -4.32 14.22 -31.07
N GLU A 460 -3.16 14.22 -30.40
CA GLU A 460 -1.90 14.85 -30.84
C GLU A 460 -0.79 13.80 -31.14
N GLY A 461 -1.14 12.61 -31.61
CA GLY A 461 -0.18 11.55 -31.94
C GLY A 461 0.27 10.67 -30.76
N GLY A 462 -0.41 10.73 -29.62
CA GLY A 462 -0.42 9.70 -28.58
C GLY A 462 0.81 9.60 -27.68
N THR A 463 1.78 10.53 -27.77
CA THR A 463 3.06 10.41 -27.03
C THR A 463 3.30 11.45 -25.94
N LEU A 464 2.54 12.54 -25.89
CA LEU A 464 2.71 13.64 -24.92
C LEU A 464 2.62 13.14 -23.47
N VAL A 465 1.64 12.28 -23.19
CA VAL A 465 1.41 11.70 -21.86
C VAL A 465 2.66 11.01 -21.31
N TYR A 466 3.40 10.28 -22.16
CA TYR A 466 4.61 9.57 -21.73
C TYR A 466 5.72 10.55 -21.36
N TRP A 467 5.89 11.63 -22.11
CA TRP A 467 6.91 12.65 -21.83
C TRP A 467 6.62 13.43 -20.56
N VAL A 468 5.35 13.73 -20.28
CA VAL A 468 4.94 14.32 -19.00
C VAL A 468 5.28 13.38 -17.84
N CYS A 469 4.97 12.08 -17.96
CA CYS A 469 5.32 11.09 -16.95
C CYS A 469 6.85 10.95 -16.77
N VAL A 470 7.64 10.99 -17.85
CA VAL A 470 9.11 11.04 -17.77
C VAL A 470 9.59 12.30 -17.05
N GLY A 471 8.94 13.46 -17.28
CA GLY A 471 9.22 14.70 -16.56
C GLY A 471 8.96 14.58 -15.06
N VAL A 472 7.87 13.94 -14.65
CA VAL A 472 7.58 13.63 -13.23
C VAL A 472 8.67 12.75 -12.62
N VAL A 473 9.11 11.71 -13.34
CA VAL A 473 10.21 10.84 -12.89
C VAL A 473 11.54 11.60 -12.82
N GLY A 474 11.81 12.48 -13.78
CA GLY A 474 12.99 13.36 -13.77
C GLY A 474 13.01 14.29 -12.57
N LEU A 475 11.86 14.90 -12.25
CA LEU A 475 11.68 15.70 -11.03
C LEU A 475 11.94 14.85 -9.78
N ALA A 476 11.39 13.63 -9.72
CA ALA A 476 11.67 12.70 -8.62
C ALA A 476 13.17 12.42 -8.49
N GLY A 477 13.86 12.19 -9.60
CA GLY A 477 15.31 12.01 -9.65
C GLY A 477 16.08 13.20 -9.08
N LEU A 478 15.68 14.43 -9.42
CA LEU A 478 16.27 15.66 -8.86
C LEU A 478 16.01 15.78 -7.36
N THR A 479 14.76 15.58 -6.91
CA THR A 479 14.43 15.63 -5.48
C THR A 479 15.09 14.51 -4.69
N SER A 480 15.46 13.40 -5.34
CA SER A 480 16.20 12.30 -4.70
C SER A 480 17.63 12.68 -4.29
N LEU A 481 18.17 13.80 -4.78
CA LEU A 481 19.45 14.34 -4.35
C LEU A 481 19.40 14.91 -2.93
N GLY A 482 18.21 15.33 -2.46
CA GLY A 482 17.97 15.78 -1.09
C GLY A 482 17.75 14.64 -0.08
N LEU A 483 17.68 13.39 -0.55
CA LEU A 483 17.56 12.24 0.34
C LEU A 483 18.87 11.96 1.06
N THR A 484 18.76 11.60 2.33
CA THR A 484 19.89 11.21 3.18
C THR A 484 19.57 9.87 3.81
N GLU A 485 20.55 8.98 3.88
CA GLU A 485 20.47 7.74 4.66
C GLU A 485 20.71 8.02 6.15
#